data_AF-A0A1Z9BCH7-F1
#
_entry.id   AF-A0A1Z9BCH7-F1
#
_cell.length_a   1.000
_cell.length_b   1.000
_cell.length_c   1.000
_cell.angle_alpha   90.00
_cell.angle_beta   90.00
_cell.angle_gamma   90.00
#
_symmetry.space_group_name_H-M   'P 1'
#
loop_
_entity.id
_entity.type
_entity.pdbx_description
1 polymer ?
#
loop_
_entity_poly.entity_id
_entity_poly.type
_entity_poly.pdbx_seq_one_letter_code
_entity_poly.pdbx_strand_id
1 'polypeptide(L)'
;MSTQKDRSMKSLAGIAGFLVCALSWFGFSEAIWAEVGIRSGADASPRVITSENLFQNERYWPYHVILEEAWKPRGFQGESFAWEQGTVGVLVRVEPGGLLRVDFGRFGVHEVPISATTVLERANQIQRGERSKAAPNFVVAVIRRCLSLEGSPPQYWTAASVAEVDRFVLVAGEPGSESLRRRLKKLTPLAEDKGTAFVLLPHGSHRMDPEVIEKARSDGWPGCVVHSRFSDAYRHSIFGEDAERTAAIIQTPEGRILERVDGAPARSKAPSDR
;
A
#
# COMPACT_ATOMS: atom_id res chain seq x y z
N MET A 1 46.62 -46.19 -0.58
CA MET A 1 45.76 -45.89 -1.75
C MET A 1 44.31 -46.00 -1.29
N SER A 2 43.68 -44.86 -0.98
CA SER A 2 42.27 -44.79 -0.58
C SER A 2 41.73 -43.46 -1.09
N THR A 3 40.84 -43.50 -2.07
CA THR A 3 40.02 -42.36 -2.51
C THR A 3 38.83 -42.85 -3.34
N GLN A 4 37.66 -42.95 -2.73
CA GLN A 4 36.30 -42.86 -3.30
C GLN A 4 35.37 -43.31 -2.15
N LYS A 5 34.28 -42.64 -1.79
CA LYS A 5 33.29 -41.95 -2.62
C LYS A 5 32.35 -41.25 -1.62
N ASP A 6 32.27 -39.93 -1.62
CA ASP A 6 31.19 -39.22 -0.92
C ASP A 6 30.70 -38.09 -1.83
N ARG A 7 29.53 -38.32 -2.44
CA ARG A 7 28.80 -37.32 -3.24
C ARG A 7 27.44 -37.09 -2.61
N SER A 8 27.36 -36.00 -1.87
CA SER A 8 26.33 -34.97 -1.92
C SER A 8 24.88 -35.44 -2.19
N MET A 9 24.14 -35.73 -1.12
CA MET A 9 22.69 -35.55 -1.04
C MET A 9 22.40 -34.29 -0.22
N LYS A 10 22.38 -33.12 -0.88
CA LYS A 10 21.78 -31.91 -0.31
C LYS A 10 21.02 -31.16 -1.41
N SER A 11 19.85 -30.66 -1.03
CA SER A 11 18.99 -29.72 -1.76
C SER A 11 17.87 -30.30 -2.65
N LEU A 12 16.89 -30.96 -2.01
CA LEU A 12 15.50 -30.97 -2.50
C LEU A 12 14.49 -30.38 -1.48
N ALA A 13 14.93 -30.03 -0.27
CA ALA A 13 14.08 -29.47 0.78
C ALA A 13 13.78 -27.95 0.62
N GLY A 14 14.40 -27.26 -0.35
CA GLY A 14 14.24 -25.81 -0.53
C GLY A 14 13.04 -25.37 -1.38
N ILE A 15 12.43 -26.28 -2.16
CA ILE A 15 11.38 -25.91 -3.13
C ILE A 15 9.97 -26.07 -2.55
N ALA A 16 9.77 -26.99 -1.59
CA ALA A 16 8.46 -27.24 -0.99
C ALA A 16 7.97 -26.10 -0.07
N GLY A 17 8.86 -25.31 0.53
CA GLY A 17 8.50 -24.15 1.35
C GLY A 17 7.99 -22.94 0.54
N PHE A 18 8.34 -22.86 -0.75
CA PHE A 18 7.98 -21.72 -1.61
C PHE A 18 6.53 -21.74 -2.07
N LEU A 19 5.92 -22.93 -2.20
CA LEU A 19 4.53 -23.07 -2.66
C LEU A 19 3.50 -22.73 -1.56
N VAL A 20 3.85 -22.94 -0.28
CA VAL A 20 2.89 -22.81 0.83
C VAL A 20 2.63 -21.34 1.23
N CYS A 21 3.61 -20.44 1.08
CA CYS A 21 3.40 -19.00 1.34
C CYS A 21 2.67 -18.27 0.20
N ALA A 22 2.74 -18.76 -1.04
CA ALA A 22 1.97 -18.19 -2.14
C ALA A 22 0.48 -18.58 -2.05
N LEU A 23 0.18 -19.83 -1.65
CA LEU A 23 -1.19 -20.35 -1.62
C LEU A 23 -2.06 -19.77 -0.49
N SER A 24 -1.48 -19.36 0.65
CA SER A 24 -2.22 -18.67 1.71
C SER A 24 -2.66 -17.24 1.32
N TRP A 25 -2.04 -16.66 0.29
CA TRP A 25 -2.44 -15.34 -0.24
C TRP A 25 -3.61 -15.45 -1.24
N PHE A 26 -3.73 -16.55 -1.99
CA PHE A 26 -4.77 -16.73 -3.01
C PHE A 26 -6.14 -17.17 -2.45
N GLY A 27 -6.18 -18.04 -1.43
CA GLY A 27 -7.44 -18.50 -0.82
C GLY A 27 -8.20 -17.44 -0.02
N PHE A 28 -7.58 -16.28 0.21
CA PHE A 28 -8.06 -15.26 1.13
C PHE A 28 -8.88 -14.15 0.47
N SER A 29 -8.88 -14.08 -0.87
CA SER A 29 -9.70 -13.09 -1.56
C SER A 29 -11.18 -13.44 -1.43
N GLU A 30 -11.58 -14.72 -1.60
CA GLU A 30 -12.96 -15.25 -1.62
C GLU A 30 -13.87 -14.70 -0.48
N ALA A 31 -13.36 -14.61 0.75
CA ALA A 31 -14.14 -14.12 1.90
C ALA A 31 -14.39 -12.59 1.89
N ILE A 32 -13.56 -11.79 1.21
CA ILE A 32 -13.80 -10.34 1.06
C ILE A 32 -14.96 -10.07 0.09
N TRP A 33 -15.16 -10.95 -0.89
CA TRP A 33 -16.14 -10.74 -1.97
C TRP A 33 -17.59 -10.87 -1.51
N ALA A 34 -17.87 -11.60 -0.43
CA ALA A 34 -19.24 -11.76 0.08
C ALA A 34 -19.75 -10.52 0.84
N GLU A 35 -18.85 -9.68 1.36
CA GLU A 35 -19.21 -8.66 2.35
C GLU A 35 -19.29 -7.24 1.78
N VAL A 36 -18.64 -6.97 0.64
CA VAL A 36 -18.56 -5.61 0.06
C VAL A 36 -19.25 -5.57 -1.31
N GLY A 37 -20.56 -5.35 -1.31
CA GLY A 37 -21.32 -5.05 -2.52
C GLY A 37 -21.04 -3.63 -3.00
N ILE A 38 -19.92 -3.39 -3.69
CA ILE A 38 -19.62 -2.08 -4.26
C ILE A 38 -20.64 -1.77 -5.36
N ARG A 39 -21.47 -0.75 -5.12
CA ARG A 39 -22.40 -0.22 -6.12
C ARG A 39 -21.61 0.41 -7.26
N SER A 40 -21.51 -0.31 -8.37
CA SER A 40 -20.96 0.23 -9.62
C SER A 40 -21.91 1.30 -10.16
N GLY A 41 -21.61 2.57 -9.89
CA GLY A 41 -22.27 3.69 -10.56
C GLY A 41 -22.02 3.63 -12.06
N ALA A 42 -23.08 3.51 -12.86
CA ALA A 42 -23.00 3.44 -14.31
C ALA A 42 -22.60 4.82 -14.86
N ASP A 43 -21.32 4.98 -15.18
CA ASP A 43 -20.82 6.17 -15.86
C ASP A 43 -20.88 6.00 -17.38
N ALA A 44 -21.28 7.07 -18.06
CA ALA A 44 -21.56 7.08 -19.49
C ALA A 44 -20.28 6.92 -20.35
N SER A 45 -20.33 5.89 -21.22
CA SER A 45 -19.36 5.50 -22.27
C SER A 45 -18.04 4.86 -21.78
N PRO A 46 -17.75 3.59 -22.15
CA PRO A 46 -16.50 2.92 -21.80
C PRO A 46 -15.35 3.46 -22.65
N ARG A 47 -14.75 4.56 -22.22
CA ARG A 47 -13.47 5.01 -22.79
C ARG A 47 -12.40 4.00 -22.39
N VAL A 48 -11.78 3.35 -23.38
CA VAL A 48 -10.62 2.47 -23.18
C VAL A 48 -9.61 3.17 -22.26
N ILE A 49 -9.15 2.46 -21.24
CA ILE A 49 -8.12 2.94 -20.33
C ILE A 49 -6.77 2.87 -21.07
N THR A 50 -6.07 3.98 -21.11
CA THR A 50 -4.80 4.19 -21.80
C THR A 50 -3.76 4.70 -20.80
N SER A 51 -2.49 4.76 -21.20
CA SER A 51 -1.43 5.35 -20.36
C SER A 51 -1.75 6.79 -19.94
N GLU A 52 -2.38 7.56 -20.84
CA GLU A 52 -2.65 8.99 -20.64
C GLU A 52 -3.78 9.24 -19.64
N ASN A 53 -4.72 8.29 -19.53
CA ASN A 53 -5.90 8.43 -18.68
C ASN A 53 -5.91 7.49 -17.46
N LEU A 54 -4.95 6.57 -17.32
CA LEU A 54 -4.91 5.59 -16.23
C LEU A 54 -4.97 6.28 -14.87
N PHE A 55 -4.24 7.38 -14.68
CA PHE A 55 -4.18 8.10 -13.41
C PHE A 55 -5.56 8.63 -12.95
N GLN A 56 -6.40 9.12 -13.86
CA GLN A 56 -7.74 9.62 -13.54
C GLN A 56 -8.77 8.50 -13.39
N ASN A 57 -8.46 7.28 -13.87
CA ASN A 57 -9.35 6.13 -13.86
C ASN A 57 -9.06 5.19 -12.67
N GLU A 58 -8.84 5.74 -11.48
CA GLU A 58 -8.36 5.02 -10.30
C GLU A 58 -9.27 3.88 -9.83
N ARG A 59 -10.58 4.02 -9.99
CA ARG A 59 -11.56 2.97 -9.65
C ARG A 59 -11.27 1.64 -10.35
N TYR A 60 -10.58 1.67 -11.47
CA TYR A 60 -10.23 0.50 -12.28
C TYR A 60 -8.79 0.01 -12.08
N TRP A 61 -7.99 0.63 -11.21
CA TRP A 61 -6.64 0.16 -10.93
C TRP A 61 -6.68 -1.28 -10.40
N PRO A 62 -5.93 -2.23 -10.98
CA PRO A 62 -5.91 -3.59 -10.47
C PRO A 62 -5.10 -3.65 -9.17
N TYR A 63 -5.49 -4.51 -8.23
CA TYR A 63 -4.72 -4.69 -6.99
C TYR A 63 -3.36 -5.37 -7.24
N HIS A 64 -3.31 -6.28 -8.22
CA HIS A 64 -2.07 -6.97 -8.62
C HIS A 64 -1.70 -6.61 -10.06
N VAL A 65 -0.42 -6.38 -10.28
CA VAL A 65 0.19 -6.21 -11.60
C VAL A 65 1.23 -7.31 -11.83
N ILE A 66 1.43 -7.66 -13.09
CA ILE A 66 2.45 -8.62 -13.53
C ILE A 66 3.42 -7.90 -14.43
N LEU A 67 4.72 -8.12 -14.23
CA LEU A 67 5.76 -7.67 -15.14
C LEU A 67 5.66 -8.40 -16.48
N GLU A 68 5.57 -7.65 -17.58
CA GLU A 68 5.49 -8.20 -18.94
C GLU A 68 6.87 -8.47 -19.55
N GLU A 69 7.91 -7.90 -18.96
CA GLU A 69 9.31 -8.10 -19.33
C GLU A 69 10.18 -8.14 -18.07
N ALA A 70 11.42 -8.61 -18.20
CA ALA A 70 12.37 -8.53 -17.10
C ALA A 70 12.66 -7.06 -16.77
N TRP A 71 12.60 -6.71 -15.49
CA TRP A 71 12.71 -5.33 -15.05
C TRP A 71 13.77 -5.16 -13.97
N LYS A 72 14.52 -4.05 -14.04
CA LYS A 72 15.56 -3.69 -13.06
C LYS A 72 15.28 -2.30 -12.49
N PRO A 73 15.34 -2.11 -11.16
CA PRO A 73 15.13 -0.79 -10.57
C PRO A 73 16.31 0.12 -10.90
N ARG A 74 16.03 1.39 -11.19
CA ARG A 74 17.07 2.41 -11.37
C ARG A 74 17.88 2.56 -10.09
N GLY A 75 19.20 2.66 -10.21
CA GLY A 75 20.11 2.86 -9.07
C GLY A 75 20.46 1.60 -8.26
N PHE A 76 19.97 0.43 -8.65
CA PHE A 76 20.40 -0.83 -8.04
C PHE A 76 21.77 -1.24 -8.59
N GLN A 77 22.82 -0.94 -7.82
CA GLN A 77 24.23 -1.17 -8.21
C GLN A 77 24.66 -2.64 -8.15
N GLY A 78 23.78 -3.57 -7.72
CA GLY A 78 24.02 -5.00 -7.89
C GLY A 78 23.80 -5.41 -9.34
N GLU A 79 24.82 -5.96 -10.00
CA GLU A 79 24.73 -6.40 -11.40
C GLU A 79 23.68 -7.50 -11.63
N SER A 80 23.34 -8.28 -10.60
CA SER A 80 22.58 -9.53 -10.74
C SER A 80 21.10 -9.49 -10.39
N PHE A 81 20.57 -8.43 -9.79
CA PHE A 81 19.16 -8.41 -9.39
C PHE A 81 18.29 -7.77 -10.48
N ALA A 82 17.50 -8.59 -11.14
CA ALA A 82 16.39 -8.21 -12.01
C ALA A 82 15.19 -9.08 -11.64
N TRP A 83 13.99 -8.51 -11.67
CA TRP A 83 12.78 -9.33 -11.61
C TRP A 83 12.53 -9.92 -12.99
N GLU A 84 12.19 -11.20 -12.99
CA GLU A 84 11.86 -11.91 -14.22
C GLU A 84 10.47 -11.48 -14.71
N GLN A 85 10.26 -11.61 -16.03
CA GLN A 85 8.93 -11.55 -16.62
C GLN A 85 7.99 -12.51 -15.88
N GLY A 86 6.74 -12.09 -15.67
CA GLY A 86 5.76 -12.88 -14.93
C GLY A 86 5.79 -12.65 -13.41
N THR A 87 6.77 -11.90 -12.88
CA THR A 87 6.78 -11.50 -11.47
C THR A 87 5.51 -10.71 -11.13
N VAL A 88 4.81 -11.14 -10.08
CA VAL A 88 3.61 -10.47 -9.57
C VAL A 88 4.00 -9.47 -8.49
N GLY A 89 3.44 -8.27 -8.54
CA GLY A 89 3.53 -7.25 -7.48
C GLY A 89 2.16 -6.69 -7.11
N VAL A 90 2.08 -6.05 -5.94
CA VAL A 90 0.87 -5.34 -5.47
C VAL A 90 0.97 -3.88 -5.92
N LEU A 91 -0.03 -3.40 -6.65
CA LEU A 91 -0.10 -2.00 -7.06
C LEU A 91 -0.50 -1.14 -5.85
N VAL A 92 0.45 -0.36 -5.35
CA VAL A 92 0.24 0.57 -4.23
C VAL A 92 -0.48 1.83 -4.72
N ARG A 93 0.00 2.43 -5.82
CA ARG A 93 -0.63 3.59 -6.49
C ARG A 93 -0.03 3.85 -7.87
N VAL A 94 -0.72 4.63 -8.69
CA VAL A 94 -0.20 5.21 -9.93
C VAL A 94 0.24 6.65 -9.65
N GLU A 95 1.46 6.99 -10.05
CA GLU A 95 2.03 8.33 -9.93
C GLU A 95 1.71 9.19 -11.17
N PRO A 96 1.64 10.53 -11.01
CA PRO A 96 1.64 11.44 -12.14
C PRO A 96 2.89 11.19 -13.02
N GLY A 97 2.70 11.03 -14.33
CA GLY A 97 3.79 10.75 -15.27
C GLY A 97 3.97 9.28 -15.68
N GLY A 98 3.05 8.40 -15.28
CA GLY A 98 2.97 7.04 -15.84
C GLY A 98 3.91 6.02 -15.17
N LEU A 99 4.31 6.28 -13.93
CA LEU A 99 5.00 5.32 -13.08
C LEU A 99 4.02 4.66 -12.10
N LEU A 100 4.26 3.40 -11.80
CA LEU A 100 3.52 2.61 -10.84
C LEU A 100 4.38 2.42 -9.60
N ARG A 101 3.83 2.67 -8.40
CA ARG A 101 4.45 2.17 -7.17
C ARG A 101 3.96 0.76 -6.91
N VAL A 102 4.86 -0.20 -7.03
CA VAL A 102 4.57 -1.63 -6.91
C VAL A 102 5.35 -2.22 -5.75
N ASP A 103 4.65 -2.89 -4.84
CA ASP A 103 5.24 -3.65 -3.74
C ASP A 103 5.51 -5.10 -4.20
N PHE A 104 6.79 -5.48 -4.17
CA PHE A 104 7.27 -6.84 -4.46
C PHE A 104 7.55 -7.65 -3.18
N GLY A 105 6.90 -7.29 -2.06
CA GLY A 105 6.97 -7.97 -0.79
C GLY A 105 8.33 -7.79 -0.11
N ARG A 106 9.08 -8.89 0.05
CA ARG A 106 10.41 -8.86 0.70
C ARG A 106 11.42 -7.93 0.01
N PHE A 107 11.17 -7.60 -1.25
CA PHE A 107 12.04 -6.71 -2.03
C PHE A 107 11.63 -5.24 -1.93
N GLY A 108 10.54 -4.93 -1.23
CA GLY A 108 10.05 -3.58 -1.01
C GLY A 108 9.30 -3.01 -2.19
N VAL A 109 9.10 -1.69 -2.13
CA VAL A 109 8.30 -0.91 -3.08
C VAL A 109 9.20 -0.22 -4.08
N HIS A 110 8.83 -0.32 -5.37
CA HIS A 110 9.61 0.18 -6.49
C HIS A 110 8.75 0.95 -7.49
N GLU A 111 9.36 1.86 -8.22
CA GLU A 111 8.73 2.61 -9.31
C GLU A 111 8.92 1.88 -10.63
N VAL A 112 7.84 1.35 -11.19
CA VAL A 112 7.83 0.53 -12.42
C VAL A 112 7.07 1.29 -13.52
N PRO A 113 7.59 1.40 -14.76
CA PRO A 113 6.85 2.05 -15.83
C PRO A 113 5.60 1.26 -16.21
N ILE A 114 4.51 1.94 -16.57
CA ILE A 114 3.27 1.32 -17.04
C ILE A 114 3.53 0.28 -18.13
N SER A 115 4.40 0.62 -19.09
CA SER A 115 4.72 -0.21 -20.27
C SER A 115 5.40 -1.54 -19.94
N ALA A 116 5.94 -1.71 -18.74
CA ALA A 116 6.56 -2.97 -18.32
C ALA A 116 5.57 -3.89 -17.58
N THR A 117 4.27 -3.55 -17.56
CA THR A 117 3.27 -4.24 -16.73
C THR A 117 1.93 -4.44 -17.42
N THR A 118 1.21 -5.46 -16.96
CA THR A 118 -0.19 -5.76 -17.35
C THR A 118 -1.23 -4.76 -16.83
N VAL A 119 -0.83 -3.60 -16.27
CA VAL A 119 -1.76 -2.69 -15.57
C VAL A 119 -2.88 -2.17 -16.48
N LEU A 120 -2.56 -1.83 -17.74
CA LEU A 120 -3.55 -1.30 -18.69
C LEU A 120 -4.53 -2.39 -19.11
N GLU A 121 -4.03 -3.57 -19.47
CA GLU A 121 -4.87 -4.72 -19.84
C GLU A 121 -5.85 -5.04 -18.70
N ARG A 122 -5.35 -5.17 -17.48
CA ARG A 122 -6.16 -5.50 -16.31
C ARG A 122 -7.13 -4.40 -15.92
N ALA A 123 -6.73 -3.13 -15.99
CA ALA A 123 -7.65 -2.02 -15.73
C ALA A 123 -8.82 -2.02 -16.72
N ASN A 124 -8.54 -2.26 -18.00
CA ASN A 124 -9.57 -2.40 -19.02
C ASN A 124 -10.47 -3.63 -18.79
N GLN A 125 -9.91 -4.77 -18.36
CA GLN A 125 -10.72 -5.95 -17.97
C GLN A 125 -11.66 -5.63 -16.81
N ILE A 126 -11.19 -4.89 -15.79
CA ILE A 126 -12.02 -4.46 -14.66
C ILE A 126 -13.12 -3.50 -15.15
N GLN A 127 -12.76 -2.56 -16.03
CA GLN A 127 -13.71 -1.62 -16.62
C GLN A 127 -14.83 -2.33 -17.41
N ARG A 128 -14.49 -3.36 -18.18
CA ARG A 128 -15.46 -4.17 -18.96
C ARG A 128 -16.22 -5.19 -18.12
N GLY A 129 -15.90 -5.34 -16.83
CA GLY A 129 -16.48 -6.36 -15.96
C GLY A 129 -15.98 -7.78 -16.22
N GLU A 130 -14.94 -7.96 -17.05
CA GLU A 130 -14.29 -9.25 -17.31
C GLU A 130 -13.45 -9.72 -16.11
N ARG A 131 -13.05 -8.77 -15.26
CA ARG A 131 -12.33 -9.03 -14.01
C ARG A 131 -13.01 -8.30 -12.87
N SER A 132 -13.29 -9.01 -11.78
CA SER A 132 -13.85 -8.40 -10.59
C SER A 132 -12.77 -7.67 -9.78
N LYS A 133 -13.17 -6.58 -9.12
CA LYS A 133 -12.36 -5.86 -8.14
C LYS A 133 -13.14 -5.81 -6.82
N ALA A 134 -12.62 -6.50 -5.80
CA ALA A 134 -13.35 -6.69 -4.54
C ALA A 134 -13.49 -5.39 -3.75
N ALA A 135 -12.42 -4.61 -3.74
CA ALA A 135 -12.28 -3.42 -2.94
C ALA A 135 -11.20 -2.50 -3.52
N PRO A 136 -11.19 -1.22 -3.13
CA PRO A 136 -10.12 -0.30 -3.47
C PRO A 136 -8.74 -0.79 -3.02
N ASN A 137 -7.68 -0.43 -3.74
CA ASN A 137 -6.35 -0.99 -3.51
C ASN A 137 -5.80 -0.70 -2.10
N PHE A 138 -5.95 0.54 -1.61
CA PHE A 138 -5.47 0.90 -0.27
C PHE A 138 -6.25 0.18 0.82
N VAL A 139 -7.57 0.05 0.62
CA VAL A 139 -8.49 -0.68 1.51
C VAL A 139 -7.99 -2.12 1.69
N VAL A 140 -7.74 -2.85 0.59
CA VAL A 140 -7.19 -4.22 0.65
C VAL A 140 -5.80 -4.25 1.30
N ALA A 141 -4.95 -3.27 0.99
CA ALA A 141 -3.57 -3.25 1.46
C ALA A 141 -3.43 -2.92 2.95
N VAL A 142 -4.25 -2.04 3.55
CA VAL A 142 -3.92 -1.45 4.86
C VAL A 142 -4.92 -1.79 5.96
N ILE A 143 -6.20 -1.98 5.65
CA ILE A 143 -7.27 -2.08 6.67
C ILE A 143 -7.05 -3.20 7.67
N ARG A 144 -6.67 -4.39 7.20
CA ARG A 144 -6.44 -5.56 8.07
C ARG A 144 -5.22 -5.41 8.99
N ARG A 145 -4.48 -4.33 8.84
CA ARG A 145 -3.31 -3.95 9.64
C ARG A 145 -3.63 -2.78 10.56
N CYS A 146 -4.83 -2.24 10.48
CA CYS A 146 -5.31 -1.11 11.27
C CYS A 146 -6.10 -1.60 12.48
N LEU A 147 -5.70 -1.14 13.67
CA LEU A 147 -6.41 -1.34 14.93
C LEU A 147 -7.25 -0.09 15.21
N SER A 148 -8.57 -0.26 15.23
CA SER A 148 -9.51 0.75 15.68
C SER A 148 -9.18 1.15 17.12
N LEU A 149 -9.13 2.46 17.37
CA LEU A 149 -9.01 2.98 18.72
C LEU A 149 -10.36 2.98 19.46
N GLU A 150 -11.45 2.76 18.76
CA GLU A 150 -12.79 2.61 19.34
C GLU A 150 -12.91 1.25 20.06
N GLY A 151 -13.42 1.28 21.30
CA GLY A 151 -13.66 0.08 22.10
C GLY A 151 -12.45 -0.47 22.86
N SER A 152 -12.70 -1.43 23.76
CA SER A 152 -11.66 -2.14 24.50
C SER A 152 -12.08 -3.62 24.64
N PRO A 153 -11.33 -4.59 24.08
CA PRO A 153 -10.04 -4.43 23.39
C PRO A 153 -10.13 -3.76 22.01
N PRO A 154 -9.00 -3.21 21.48
CA PRO A 154 -8.93 -2.73 20.09
C PRO A 154 -9.31 -3.82 19.09
N GLN A 155 -10.05 -3.44 18.05
CA GLN A 155 -10.49 -4.35 16.99
C GLN A 155 -9.89 -3.95 15.64
N TYR A 156 -9.66 -4.92 14.75
CA TYR A 156 -9.24 -4.59 13.40
C TYR A 156 -10.36 -3.91 12.62
N TRP A 157 -10.01 -2.91 11.81
CA TRP A 157 -10.96 -2.45 10.79
C TRP A 157 -11.28 -3.55 9.79
N THR A 158 -12.49 -3.48 9.23
CA THR A 158 -12.96 -4.37 8.17
C THR A 158 -13.18 -3.57 6.89
N ALA A 159 -13.33 -4.24 5.75
CA ALA A 159 -13.65 -3.52 4.52
C ALA A 159 -15.05 -2.86 4.64
N ALA A 160 -15.99 -3.51 5.32
CA ALA A 160 -17.31 -2.95 5.62
C ALA A 160 -17.24 -1.67 6.46
N SER A 161 -16.34 -1.60 7.45
CA SER A 161 -16.23 -0.43 8.34
C SER A 161 -15.74 0.85 7.64
N VAL A 162 -15.22 0.74 6.42
CA VAL A 162 -14.76 1.89 5.63
C VAL A 162 -15.32 1.90 4.21
N ALA A 163 -16.43 1.19 3.97
CA ALA A 163 -17.04 1.10 2.64
C ALA A 163 -17.52 2.48 2.13
N GLU A 164 -17.95 3.35 3.04
CA GLU A 164 -18.44 4.71 2.74
C GLU A 164 -17.34 5.79 2.82
N VAL A 165 -16.08 5.40 3.04
CA VAL A 165 -14.96 6.35 3.14
C VAL A 165 -14.55 6.78 1.74
N ASP A 166 -14.58 8.10 1.49
CA ASP A 166 -14.17 8.72 0.24
C ASP A 166 -12.70 9.16 0.25
N ARG A 167 -12.11 9.35 1.45
CA ARG A 167 -10.73 9.78 1.62
C ARG A 167 -10.12 9.28 2.92
N PHE A 168 -8.82 9.01 2.88
CA PHE A 168 -8.01 8.65 4.03
C PHE A 168 -7.01 9.76 4.34
N VAL A 169 -7.00 10.20 5.60
CA VAL A 169 -5.95 11.06 6.16
C VAL A 169 -4.93 10.15 6.83
N LEU A 170 -3.77 9.98 6.19
CA LEU A 170 -2.68 9.19 6.71
C LEU A 170 -1.67 10.09 7.40
N VAL A 171 -1.26 9.75 8.62
CA VAL A 171 -0.28 10.54 9.37
C VAL A 171 0.85 9.65 9.84
N ALA A 172 2.07 9.94 9.42
CA ALA A 172 3.27 9.45 10.08
C ALA A 172 3.50 10.31 11.33
N GLY A 173 3.68 9.70 12.50
CA GLY A 173 3.89 10.45 13.73
C GLY A 173 4.26 9.58 14.92
N GLU A 174 4.89 10.17 15.94
CA GLU A 174 5.14 9.52 17.22
C GLU A 174 3.97 9.81 18.19
N PRO A 175 3.22 8.79 18.64
CA PRO A 175 2.19 8.97 19.66
C PRO A 175 2.75 9.61 20.95
N GLY A 176 2.03 10.55 21.53
CA GLY A 176 2.42 11.32 22.72
C GLY A 176 3.30 12.54 22.41
N SER A 177 3.78 12.70 21.18
CA SER A 177 4.62 13.83 20.78
C SER A 177 3.83 15.13 20.63
N GLU A 178 4.49 16.26 20.90
CA GLU A 178 3.89 17.57 20.66
C GLU A 178 3.66 17.83 19.16
N SER A 179 4.53 17.33 18.29
CA SER A 179 4.38 17.47 16.84
C SER A 179 3.12 16.79 16.32
N LEU A 180 2.82 15.57 16.78
CA LEU A 180 1.59 14.86 16.41
C LEU A 180 0.36 15.60 16.94
N ARG A 181 0.35 16.05 18.20
CA ARG A 181 -0.78 16.81 18.75
C ARG A 181 -1.06 18.11 17.99
N ARG A 182 -0.01 18.85 17.63
CA ARG A 182 -0.16 20.06 16.79
C ARG A 182 -0.70 19.73 15.40
N ARG A 183 -0.23 18.63 14.80
CA ARG A 183 -0.74 18.13 13.51
C ARG A 183 -2.21 17.75 13.60
N LEU A 184 -2.60 17.02 14.64
CA LEU A 184 -3.98 16.60 14.86
C LEU A 184 -4.92 17.79 14.99
N LYS A 185 -4.56 18.82 15.78
CA LYS A 185 -5.34 20.07 15.89
C LYS A 185 -5.62 20.75 14.55
N LYS A 186 -4.66 20.71 13.62
CA LYS A 186 -4.84 21.27 12.26
C LYS A 186 -5.77 20.41 11.40
N LEU A 187 -5.75 19.10 11.60
CA LEU A 187 -6.57 18.15 10.85
C LEU A 187 -7.96 17.94 11.45
N THR A 188 -8.23 18.41 12.67
CA THR A 188 -9.52 18.27 13.37
C THR A 188 -10.73 18.64 12.50
N PRO A 189 -10.73 19.73 11.70
CA PRO A 189 -11.88 20.04 10.84
C PRO A 189 -12.19 18.94 9.81
N LEU A 190 -11.19 18.17 9.36
CA LEU A 190 -11.39 17.04 8.45
C LEU A 190 -11.94 15.80 9.16
N ALA A 191 -11.75 15.67 10.47
CA ALA A 191 -12.26 14.54 11.26
C ALA A 191 -13.78 14.61 11.47
N GLU A 192 -14.39 15.77 11.25
CA GLU A 192 -15.85 15.95 11.32
C GLU A 192 -16.56 15.51 10.03
N ASP A 193 -15.82 15.29 8.95
CA ASP A 193 -16.35 14.84 7.66
C ASP A 193 -16.57 13.32 7.67
N LYS A 194 -17.84 12.90 7.50
CA LYS A 194 -18.24 11.49 7.51
C LYS A 194 -17.59 10.65 6.41
N GLY A 195 -17.12 11.25 5.32
CA GLY A 195 -16.40 10.56 4.26
C GLY A 195 -14.92 10.29 4.59
N THR A 196 -14.40 10.86 5.68
CA THR A 196 -12.97 10.87 5.98
C THR A 196 -12.60 9.88 7.09
N ALA A 197 -11.62 9.02 6.82
CA ALA A 197 -11.03 8.12 7.81
C ALA A 197 -9.59 8.52 8.17
N PHE A 198 -9.24 8.44 9.45
CA PHE A 198 -7.91 8.79 9.96
C PHE A 198 -7.10 7.52 10.27
N VAL A 199 -5.87 7.48 9.76
CA VAL A 199 -4.94 6.35 9.96
C VAL A 199 -3.61 6.89 10.47
N LEU A 200 -3.23 6.49 11.68
CA LEU A 200 -1.91 6.78 12.22
C LEU A 200 -0.93 5.68 11.82
N LEU A 201 0.19 6.07 11.24
CA LEU A 201 1.34 5.23 11.01
C LEU A 201 2.40 5.58 12.07
N PRO A 202 2.40 4.89 13.23
CA PRO A 202 3.26 5.24 14.33
C PRO A 202 4.75 5.08 13.96
N HIS A 203 5.60 5.99 14.42
CA HIS A 203 7.07 5.85 14.40
C HIS A 203 7.66 6.11 15.79
N GLY A 204 8.97 5.91 15.94
CA GLY A 204 9.71 6.16 17.18
C GLY A 204 9.99 4.90 18.01
N SER A 205 10.34 5.12 19.28
CA SER A 205 10.89 4.09 20.17
C SER A 205 9.85 3.13 20.77
N HIS A 206 8.56 3.44 20.63
CA HIS A 206 7.45 2.67 21.17
C HIS A 206 7.21 1.41 20.33
N ARG A 207 7.78 0.28 20.78
CA ARG A 207 7.78 -0.97 19.99
C ARG A 207 6.52 -1.81 20.14
N MET A 208 5.71 -1.56 21.16
CA MET A 208 4.55 -2.40 21.50
C MET A 208 3.23 -1.68 21.21
N ASP A 209 2.31 -2.36 20.52
CA ASP A 209 1.02 -1.76 20.13
C ASP A 209 0.17 -1.26 21.31
N PRO A 210 0.14 -1.92 22.50
CA PRO A 210 -0.62 -1.39 23.63
C PRO A 210 -0.22 0.03 24.03
N GLU A 211 1.09 0.32 24.08
CA GLU A 211 1.61 1.64 24.43
C GLU A 211 1.26 2.68 23.36
N VAL A 212 1.40 2.30 22.08
CA VAL A 212 1.04 3.14 20.93
C VAL A 212 -0.45 3.50 20.97
N ILE A 213 -1.32 2.52 21.24
CA ILE A 213 -2.78 2.67 21.30
C ILE A 213 -3.18 3.57 22.47
N GLU A 214 -2.61 3.34 23.66
CA GLU A 214 -2.86 4.16 24.84
C GLU A 214 -2.50 5.63 24.59
N LYS A 215 -1.30 5.88 24.03
CA LYS A 215 -0.84 7.24 23.71
C LYS A 215 -1.68 7.89 22.62
N ALA A 216 -2.01 7.17 21.55
CA ALA A 216 -2.86 7.69 20.48
C ALA A 216 -4.25 8.07 21.00
N ARG A 217 -4.84 7.27 21.90
CA ARG A 217 -6.09 7.61 22.59
C ARG A 217 -5.94 8.85 23.48
N SER A 218 -4.87 8.93 24.27
CA SER A 218 -4.61 10.08 25.13
C SER A 218 -4.41 11.38 24.33
N ASP A 219 -3.90 11.30 23.11
CA ASP A 219 -3.76 12.45 22.22
C ASP A 219 -5.09 12.82 21.52
N GLY A 220 -6.13 12.02 21.68
CA GLY A 220 -7.45 12.22 21.06
C GLY A 220 -7.50 11.81 19.58
N TRP A 221 -6.70 10.83 19.17
CA TRP A 221 -6.68 10.37 17.78
C TRP A 221 -8.04 9.80 17.36
N PRO A 222 -8.68 10.30 16.27
CA PRO A 222 -10.08 10.00 15.96
C PRO A 222 -10.30 8.73 15.10
N GLY A 223 -9.25 7.96 14.81
CA GLY A 223 -9.33 6.84 13.86
C GLY A 223 -8.61 5.59 14.33
N CYS A 224 -7.84 4.97 13.43
CA CYS A 224 -7.08 3.77 13.73
C CYS A 224 -5.58 4.03 13.79
N VAL A 225 -4.85 3.02 14.27
CA VAL A 225 -3.40 2.94 14.20
C VAL A 225 -3.00 1.73 13.37
N VAL A 226 -2.04 1.88 12.46
CA VAL A 226 -1.40 0.74 11.81
C VAL A 226 -0.53 0.04 12.86
N HIS A 227 -0.68 -1.27 12.97
CA HIS A 227 0.13 -2.10 13.86
C HIS A 227 1.63 -1.84 13.62
N SER A 228 2.39 -1.65 14.71
CA SER A 228 3.78 -1.21 14.72
C SER A 228 4.69 -2.01 13.78
N ARG A 229 4.50 -3.34 13.72
CA ARG A 229 5.28 -4.25 12.86
C ARG A 229 5.14 -4.00 11.36
N PHE A 230 4.06 -3.34 10.93
CA PHE A 230 3.82 -3.00 9.53
C PHE A 230 4.06 -1.52 9.25
N SER A 231 3.95 -0.66 10.27
CA SER A 231 3.99 0.79 10.12
C SER A 231 5.22 1.26 9.33
N ASP A 232 6.40 0.73 9.66
CA ASP A 232 7.67 1.14 9.05
C ASP A 232 7.67 1.03 7.51
N ALA A 233 7.29 -0.14 6.99
CA ALA A 233 7.22 -0.39 5.56
C ALA A 233 6.22 0.54 4.85
N TYR A 234 5.04 0.76 5.45
CA TYR A 234 4.05 1.67 4.89
C TYR A 234 4.49 3.13 4.97
N ARG A 235 5.12 3.56 6.07
CA ARG A 235 5.63 4.93 6.20
C ARG A 235 6.63 5.23 5.10
N HIS A 236 7.64 4.39 4.90
CA HIS A 236 8.64 4.59 3.86
C HIS A 236 8.04 4.54 2.46
N SER A 237 7.11 3.61 2.18
CA SER A 237 6.42 3.52 0.90
C SER A 237 5.58 4.78 0.58
N ILE A 238 4.89 5.30 1.58
CA ILE A 238 3.91 6.39 1.41
C ILE A 238 4.58 7.76 1.46
N PHE A 239 5.40 8.00 2.48
CA PHE A 239 6.00 9.30 2.79
C PHE A 239 7.41 9.47 2.22
N GLY A 240 8.11 8.39 1.86
CA GLY A 240 9.46 8.46 1.31
C GLY A 240 10.46 9.05 2.31
N GLU A 241 11.13 10.14 1.93
CA GLU A 241 12.12 10.82 2.78
C GLU A 241 11.50 11.46 4.04
N ASP A 242 10.18 11.71 4.05
CA ASP A 242 9.46 12.27 5.19
C ASP A 242 8.97 11.20 6.20
N ALA A 243 9.27 9.92 5.98
CA ALA A 243 8.76 8.80 6.79
C ALA A 243 9.15 8.84 8.28
N GLU A 244 10.23 9.56 8.60
CA GLU A 244 10.77 9.72 9.97
C GLU A 244 10.36 11.04 10.62
N ARG A 245 9.48 11.82 9.97
CA ARG A 245 8.96 13.09 10.48
C ARG A 245 7.45 12.98 10.68
N THR A 246 6.91 13.88 11.49
CA THR A 246 5.47 14.05 11.56
C THR A 246 4.94 14.67 10.27
N ALA A 247 4.41 13.83 9.38
CA ALA A 247 3.91 14.21 8.07
C ALA A 247 2.50 13.66 7.87
N ALA A 248 1.70 14.34 7.05
CA ALA A 248 0.34 13.94 6.75
C ALA A 248 0.06 13.99 5.24
N ILE A 249 -0.70 13.02 4.75
CA ILE A 249 -1.22 13.02 3.38
C ILE A 249 -2.71 12.73 3.40
N ILE A 250 -3.40 13.26 2.40
CA ILE A 250 -4.78 12.92 2.08
C ILE A 250 -4.75 12.11 0.79
N GLN A 251 -5.43 10.96 0.77
CA GLN A 251 -5.48 10.09 -0.40
C GLN A 251 -6.85 9.44 -0.60
N THR A 252 -7.09 8.94 -1.80
CA THR A 252 -8.30 8.17 -2.13
C THR A 252 -8.21 6.74 -1.59
N PRO A 253 -9.33 5.98 -1.57
CA PRO A 253 -9.33 4.55 -1.27
C PRO A 253 -8.48 3.71 -2.22
N GLU A 254 -8.11 4.23 -3.39
CA GLU A 254 -7.23 3.58 -4.36
C GLU A 254 -5.75 3.86 -4.11
N GLY A 255 -5.43 4.74 -3.15
CA GLY A 255 -4.06 5.13 -2.81
C GLY A 255 -3.53 6.32 -3.62
N ARG A 256 -4.38 6.99 -4.42
CA ARG A 256 -3.98 8.23 -5.11
C ARG A 256 -3.83 9.37 -4.10
N ILE A 257 -2.67 9.99 -4.08
CA ILE A 257 -2.43 11.16 -3.22
C ILE A 257 -3.21 12.35 -3.78
N LEU A 258 -4.08 12.92 -2.95
CA LEU A 258 -4.82 14.15 -3.23
C LEU A 258 -4.03 15.37 -2.75
N GLU A 259 -3.46 15.28 -1.55
CA GLU A 259 -2.77 16.39 -0.91
C GLU A 259 -1.68 15.91 0.05
N ARG A 260 -0.60 16.69 0.18
CA ARG A 260 0.39 16.55 1.25
C ARG A 260 0.23 17.71 2.22
N VAL A 261 -0.18 17.42 3.45
CA VAL A 261 -0.47 18.45 4.45
C VAL A 261 0.81 18.79 5.20
N ASP A 262 1.35 19.98 4.93
CA ASP A 262 2.57 20.56 5.53
C ASP A 262 3.84 19.70 5.40
N GLY A 263 4.08 19.10 4.23
CA GLY A 263 5.41 18.64 3.87
C GLY A 263 6.33 19.83 3.61
N ALA A 264 7.63 19.73 3.91
CA ALA A 264 8.58 20.59 3.21
C ALA A 264 8.33 20.40 1.70
N PRO A 265 8.39 21.44 0.85
CA PRO A 265 8.22 21.26 -0.59
C PRO A 265 9.14 20.12 -1.00
N ALA A 266 8.58 19.11 -1.67
CA ALA A 266 9.33 17.96 -2.15
C ALA A 266 10.57 18.53 -2.83
N ARG A 267 11.76 18.28 -2.27
CA ARG A 267 12.99 18.70 -2.94
C ARG A 267 12.96 17.94 -4.25
N SER A 268 12.63 18.62 -5.35
CA SER A 268 12.86 18.07 -6.66
C SER A 268 14.34 17.72 -6.66
N LYS A 269 14.68 16.44 -6.66
CA LYS A 269 16.04 16.04 -6.98
C LYS A 269 16.26 16.64 -8.35
N ALA A 270 17.06 17.71 -8.41
CA ALA A 270 17.50 18.25 -9.67
C ALA A 270 17.99 17.04 -10.49
N PRO A 271 17.64 16.96 -11.79
CA PRO A 271 18.16 15.89 -12.62
C PRO A 271 19.67 15.87 -12.39
N SER A 272 20.14 14.74 -11.88
CA SER A 272 21.56 14.49 -11.72
C SER A 272 22.11 14.46 -13.13
N ASP A 273 22.67 15.58 -13.59
CA ASP A 273 23.45 15.63 -14.82
C ASP A 273 24.64 14.69 -14.67
N ARG A 274 24.45 13.45 -15.13
CA ARG A 274 25.48 12.43 -15.38
C ARG A 274 25.06 11.59 -16.56
#